data_AF-A0A373WP72-F1
#
_entry.id   AF-A0A373WP72-F1
#
_cell.length_a   1.000
_cell.length_b   1.000
_cell.length_c   1.000
_cell.angle_alpha   90.00
_cell.angle_beta   90.00
_cell.angle_gamma   90.00
#
_symmetry.space_group_name_H-M   'P 1'
#
loop_
_entity.id
_entity.type
_entity.pdbx_description
1 polymer ?
#
loop_
_entity_poly.entity_id
_entity_poly.type
_entity_poly.pdbx_seq_one_letter_code
_entity_poly.pdbx_strand_id
1 'polypeptide(L)'
;MELVALRCPKCNGELEVHEGQKRTFCKYCGSQILLDDGNRIINVIDEARLREIKLNKEVSDFDRKLQNEEDRDRYKSASQRQGWIILSIVLHVVFTLLFSGAVMYQSVFAIIAAICIWIGFPILLAVVKPRNAGGLSRIKTAVLFYITFTVIFFAVGKIYLKYLK
;
A
#
# COMPACT_ATOMS: atom_id res chain seq x y z
N MET A 1 -16.73 -58.88 45.31
CA MET A 1 -16.48 -58.56 43.89
C MET A 1 -17.63 -57.70 43.42
N GLU A 2 -17.45 -56.39 43.37
CA GLU A 2 -18.43 -55.47 42.79
C GLU A 2 -18.17 -55.34 41.29
N LEU A 3 -19.24 -55.43 40.50
CA LEU A 3 -19.22 -55.23 39.06
C LEU A 3 -19.80 -53.85 38.80
N VAL A 4 -18.96 -52.91 38.35
CA VAL A 4 -19.43 -51.57 38.00
C VAL A 4 -19.84 -51.59 36.52
N ALA A 5 -21.13 -51.48 36.26
CA ALA A 5 -21.67 -51.37 34.90
C ALA A 5 -21.43 -49.95 34.35
N LEU A 6 -20.59 -49.82 33.32
CA LEU A 6 -20.30 -48.56 32.65
C LEU A 6 -20.83 -48.59 31.21
N ARG A 7 -21.16 -47.44 30.63
CA ARG A 7 -21.54 -47.34 29.21
C ARG A 7 -20.39 -46.83 28.37
N CYS A 8 -20.22 -47.39 27.16
CA CYS A 8 -19.18 -46.95 26.23
C CYS A 8 -19.50 -45.56 25.65
N PRO A 9 -18.58 -44.58 25.66
CA PRO A 9 -18.83 -43.24 25.11
C PRO A 9 -18.93 -43.20 23.58
N LYS A 10 -18.50 -44.26 22.88
CA LYS A 10 -18.48 -44.31 21.41
C LYS A 10 -19.73 -44.98 20.81
N CYS A 11 -20.25 -46.02 21.45
CA CYS A 11 -21.37 -46.80 20.93
C CYS A 11 -22.52 -47.00 21.93
N ASN A 12 -22.40 -46.47 23.14
CA ASN A 12 -23.37 -46.58 24.22
C ASN A 12 -23.67 -48.02 24.70
N GLY A 13 -22.87 -49.00 24.26
CA GLY A 13 -22.99 -50.40 24.70
C GLY A 13 -22.58 -50.58 26.16
N GLU A 14 -23.20 -51.57 26.80
CA GLU A 14 -22.94 -51.92 28.20
C GLU A 14 -21.55 -52.58 28.34
N LEU A 15 -20.77 -52.05 29.28
CA LEU A 15 -19.39 -52.41 29.52
C LEU A 15 -19.27 -53.01 30.91
N GLU A 16 -18.90 -54.29 30.95
CA GLU A 16 -18.56 -54.98 32.19
C GLU A 16 -17.07 -54.74 32.45
N VAL A 17 -16.76 -54.02 33.54
CA VAL A 17 -15.39 -53.70 33.94
C VAL A 17 -15.10 -54.36 35.29
N HIS A 18 -13.98 -55.07 35.38
CA HIS A 18 -13.46 -55.59 36.65
C HIS A 18 -12.61 -54.52 37.34
N GLU A 19 -12.85 -54.30 38.63
CA GLU A 19 -12.09 -53.36 39.45
C GLU A 19 -10.59 -53.70 39.40
N GLY A 20 -9.76 -52.70 39.04
CA GLY A 20 -8.30 -52.82 38.94
C GLY A 20 -7.73 -52.95 37.51
N GLN A 21 -8.59 -53.02 36.47
CA GLN A 21 -8.12 -53.15 35.08
C GLN A 21 -8.04 -51.78 34.37
N LYS A 22 -6.81 -51.30 34.09
CA LYS A 22 -6.54 -49.99 33.47
C LYS A 22 -6.92 -49.87 31.98
N ARG A 23 -7.20 -51.00 31.32
CA ARG A 23 -7.50 -51.07 29.89
C ARG A 23 -8.59 -52.11 29.65
N THR A 24 -9.68 -51.70 29.01
CA THR A 24 -10.76 -52.59 28.60
C THR A 24 -11.11 -52.37 27.13
N PHE A 25 -11.66 -53.40 26.49
CA PHE A 25 -12.10 -53.35 25.10
C PHE A 25 -13.62 -53.48 25.05
N CYS A 26 -14.27 -52.62 24.28
CA CYS A 26 -15.70 -52.74 24.08
C CYS A 26 -16.03 -53.96 23.19
N LYS A 27 -16.84 -54.89 23.71
CA LYS A 27 -17.31 -56.08 22.97
C LYS A 27 -18.13 -55.74 21.72
N TYR A 28 -18.74 -54.54 21.67
CA TYR A 28 -19.64 -54.14 20.59
C TYR A 28 -18.96 -53.36 19.46
N CYS A 29 -18.05 -52.42 19.78
CA CYS A 29 -17.42 -51.55 18.78
C CYS A 29 -15.91 -51.74 18.66
N GLY A 30 -15.31 -52.61 19.48
CA GLY A 30 -13.88 -52.90 19.48
C GLY A 30 -12.98 -51.74 19.93
N SER A 31 -13.54 -50.60 20.37
CA SER A 31 -12.72 -49.47 20.83
C SER A 31 -12.01 -49.80 22.14
N GLN A 32 -10.71 -49.54 22.20
CA GLN A 32 -9.93 -49.59 23.43
C GLN A 32 -10.31 -48.39 24.31
N ILE A 33 -10.76 -48.67 25.52
CA ILE A 33 -11.17 -47.65 26.50
C ILE A 33 -10.13 -47.69 27.63
N LEU A 34 -9.46 -46.55 27.82
CA LEU A 34 -8.57 -46.33 28.96
C LEU A 34 -9.43 -45.77 30.11
N LEU A 35 -9.47 -46.50 31.22
CA LEU A 35 -10.11 -46.05 32.46
C LEU A 35 -9.02 -45.39 33.31
N ASP A 36 -9.13 -44.08 33.52
CA ASP A 36 -8.21 -43.30 34.36
C ASP A 36 -8.99 -42.79 35.57
N ASP A 37 -8.51 -43.07 36.78
CA ASP A 37 -9.18 -42.86 38.09
C ASP A 37 -9.31 -41.39 38.51
N GLY A 38 -9.30 -40.44 37.57
CA GLY A 38 -9.46 -39.05 37.92
C GLY A 38 -9.03 -38.08 36.84
N ASN A 39 -10.03 -37.46 36.24
CA ASN A 39 -9.97 -36.06 35.82
C ASN A 39 -8.95 -35.70 34.73
N ARG A 40 -8.95 -36.41 33.61
CA ARG A 40 -8.58 -35.80 32.31
C ARG A 40 -9.48 -36.33 31.20
N ILE A 41 -10.55 -35.61 30.93
CA ILE A 41 -11.14 -35.61 29.58
C ILE A 41 -10.02 -35.12 28.68
N ILE A 42 -9.29 -36.03 28.03
CA ILE A 42 -8.40 -35.67 26.93
C ILE A 42 -9.34 -35.26 25.81
N ASN A 43 -9.75 -33.99 25.83
CA ASN A 43 -10.28 -33.33 24.66
C ASN A 43 -9.16 -33.41 23.64
N VAL A 44 -9.23 -34.41 22.77
CA VAL A 44 -8.50 -34.47 21.50
C VAL A 44 -9.10 -33.37 20.62
N ILE A 45 -8.94 -32.12 21.04
CA ILE A 45 -8.94 -31.00 20.13
C ILE A 45 -7.59 -31.14 19.46
N ASP A 46 -7.60 -31.78 18.29
CA ASP A 46 -6.42 -32.09 17.50
C ASP A 46 -5.44 -30.91 17.54
N GLU A 47 -4.26 -31.12 18.15
CA GLU A 47 -3.19 -30.13 18.11
C GLU A 47 -2.87 -29.73 16.66
N ALA A 48 -3.12 -30.64 15.71
CA ALA A 48 -3.05 -30.39 14.28
C ALA A 48 -3.99 -29.26 13.83
N ARG A 49 -5.28 -29.33 14.19
CA ARG A 49 -6.27 -28.31 13.81
C ARG A 49 -5.98 -26.95 14.47
N LEU A 50 -5.47 -26.97 15.70
CA LEU A 50 -5.07 -25.74 16.39
C LEU A 50 -3.83 -25.10 15.75
N ARG A 51 -2.89 -25.91 15.25
CA ARG A 51 -1.73 -25.43 14.47
C ARG A 51 -2.15 -24.87 13.12
N GLU A 52 -3.07 -25.52 12.41
CA GLU A 52 -3.61 -25.00 11.14
C GLU A 52 -4.27 -23.63 11.31
N ILE A 53 -5.09 -23.44 12.35
CA ILE A 53 -5.74 -22.15 12.63
C ILE A 53 -4.69 -21.07 12.92
N LYS A 54 -3.61 -21.41 13.65
CA LYS A 54 -2.51 -20.48 13.95
C LYS A 54 -1.73 -20.10 12.69
N LEU A 55 -1.34 -21.10 11.89
CA LEU A 55 -0.63 -20.90 10.62
C LEU A 55 -1.46 -20.06 9.65
N ASN A 56 -2.74 -20.36 9.49
CA ASN A 56 -3.62 -19.61 8.59
C ASN A 56 -3.80 -18.14 9.03
N LYS A 57 -3.84 -17.90 10.34
CA LYS A 57 -3.85 -16.53 10.88
C LYS A 57 -2.56 -15.78 10.56
N GLU A 58 -1.41 -16.43 10.71
CA GLU A 58 -0.11 -15.83 10.47
C GLU A 58 0.09 -15.48 8.99
N VAL A 59 -0.30 -16.38 8.08
CA VAL A 59 -0.30 -16.12 6.62
C VAL A 59 -1.21 -14.93 6.29
N SER A 60 -2.45 -14.92 6.80
CA SER A 60 -3.38 -13.81 6.56
C SER A 60 -2.86 -12.47 7.10
N ASP A 61 -2.20 -12.46 8.26
CA ASP A 61 -1.62 -11.24 8.81
C ASP A 61 -0.39 -10.78 8.01
N PHE A 62 0.40 -11.71 7.46
CA PHE A 62 1.53 -11.38 6.59
C PHE A 62 1.06 -10.79 5.25
N ASP A 63 0.09 -11.44 4.59
CA ASP A 63 -0.50 -10.95 3.33
C ASP A 63 -1.10 -9.55 3.50
N ARG A 64 -1.79 -9.32 4.62
CA ARG A 64 -2.35 -8.00 4.95
C ARG A 64 -1.27 -6.94 5.14
N LYS A 65 -0.12 -7.29 5.73
CA LYS A 65 1.01 -6.36 5.87
C LYS A 65 1.61 -6.02 4.52
N LEU A 66 1.81 -7.03 3.66
CA LEU A 66 2.38 -6.84 2.32
C LEU A 66 1.48 -5.93 1.48
N GLN A 67 0.17 -6.18 1.48
CA GLN A 67 -0.80 -5.35 0.78
C GLN A 67 -0.83 -3.91 1.30
N ASN A 68 -0.76 -3.70 2.62
CA ASN A 68 -0.68 -2.37 3.21
C ASN A 68 0.61 -1.63 2.84
N GLU A 69 1.75 -2.33 2.73
CA GLU A 69 3.02 -1.73 2.27
C GLU A 69 2.95 -1.32 0.79
N GLU A 70 2.44 -2.21 -0.07
CA GLU A 70 2.22 -1.90 -1.48
C GLU A 70 1.29 -0.70 -1.67
N ASP A 71 0.18 -0.64 -0.93
CA ASP A 71 -0.75 0.49 -0.97
C ASP A 71 -0.11 1.78 -0.45
N ARG A 72 0.73 1.70 0.58
CA ARG A 72 1.51 2.86 1.04
C ARG A 72 2.51 3.34 0.02
N ASP A 73 3.20 2.44 -0.69
CA ASP A 73 4.16 2.81 -1.72
C ASP A 73 3.46 3.39 -2.96
N ARG A 74 2.30 2.86 -3.34
CA ARG A 74 1.43 3.45 -4.37
C ARG A 74 0.92 4.83 -3.97
N TYR A 75 0.45 4.99 -2.73
CA TYR A 75 0.02 6.30 -2.22
C TYR A 75 1.17 7.30 -2.16
N LYS A 76 2.33 6.90 -1.63
CA LYS A 76 3.51 7.76 -1.50
C LYS A 76 4.03 8.19 -2.87
N SER A 77 4.11 7.29 -3.84
CA SER A 77 4.53 7.61 -5.20
C SER A 77 3.52 8.51 -5.94
N ALA A 78 2.21 8.31 -5.74
CA ALA A 78 1.18 9.18 -6.29
C ALA A 78 1.17 10.58 -5.66
N SER A 79 1.29 10.67 -4.33
CA SER A 79 1.37 11.94 -3.59
C SER A 79 2.66 12.71 -3.92
N GLN A 80 3.80 12.01 -3.95
CA GLN A 80 5.08 12.60 -4.36
C GLN A 80 5.04 13.12 -5.81
N ARG A 81 4.29 12.45 -6.70
CA ARG A 81 4.03 12.92 -8.07
C ARG A 81 3.23 14.22 -8.10
N GLN A 82 2.16 14.32 -7.32
CA GLN A 82 1.32 15.52 -7.27
C GLN A 82 2.09 16.70 -6.65
N GLY A 83 2.84 16.47 -5.58
CA GLY A 83 3.68 17.50 -4.94
C GLY A 83 4.72 18.10 -5.89
N TRP A 84 5.41 17.26 -6.69
CA TRP A 84 6.38 17.75 -7.68
C TRP A 84 5.76 18.56 -8.82
N ILE A 85 4.56 18.18 -9.27
CA ILE A 85 3.85 18.95 -10.32
C ILE A 85 3.42 20.31 -9.76
N ILE A 86 2.83 20.33 -8.56
CA ILE A 86 2.40 21.57 -7.90
C ILE A 86 3.60 22.49 -7.67
N LEU A 87 4.71 21.97 -7.14
CA LEU A 87 5.95 22.72 -6.94
C LEU A 87 6.47 23.34 -8.25
N SER A 88 6.46 22.55 -9.33
CA SER A 88 6.87 23.03 -10.66
C SER A 88 5.97 24.14 -11.18
N ILE A 89 4.64 24.05 -10.98
CA ILE A 89 3.69 25.10 -11.40
C ILE A 89 3.91 26.36 -10.59
N VAL A 90 4.02 26.26 -9.25
CA VAL A 90 4.20 27.40 -8.36
C VAL A 90 5.48 28.15 -8.70
N LEU A 91 6.60 27.43 -8.86
CA LEU A 91 7.88 28.04 -9.21
C LEU A 91 7.81 28.70 -10.60
N HIS A 92 7.10 28.09 -11.56
CA HIS A 92 6.88 28.70 -12.86
C HIS A 92 6.10 30.01 -12.76
N VAL A 93 4.97 30.02 -12.05
CA VAL A 93 4.15 31.23 -11.87
C VAL A 93 4.94 32.34 -11.18
N VAL A 94 5.65 32.02 -10.10
CA VAL A 94 6.51 32.98 -9.37
C VAL A 94 7.58 33.55 -10.30
N PHE A 95 8.24 32.71 -11.10
CA PHE A 95 9.26 33.16 -12.05
C PHE A 95 8.67 34.06 -13.14
N THR A 96 7.48 33.73 -13.67
CA THR A 96 6.81 34.58 -14.67
C THR A 96 6.39 35.94 -14.12
N LEU A 97 5.95 36.01 -12.86
CA LEU A 97 5.60 37.26 -12.19
C LEU A 97 6.86 38.13 -11.94
N LEU A 98 7.94 37.53 -11.43
CA LEU A 98 9.22 38.22 -11.25
C LEU A 98 9.79 38.72 -12.58
N PHE A 99 9.68 37.91 -13.65
CA PHE A 99 10.12 38.32 -14.97
C PHE A 99 9.30 39.48 -15.52
N SER A 100 7.97 39.48 -15.35
CA SER A 100 7.13 40.61 -15.79
C SER A 100 7.54 41.94 -15.15
N GLY A 101 7.99 41.93 -13.89
CA GLY A 101 8.59 43.08 -13.22
C GLY A 101 10.01 43.44 -13.71
N ALA A 102 10.83 42.44 -14.05
CA ALA A 102 12.21 42.64 -14.50
C ALA A 102 12.32 43.10 -15.98
N VAL A 103 11.36 42.75 -16.85
CA VAL A 103 11.33 43.17 -18.26
C VAL A 103 11.12 44.69 -18.41
N MET A 104 10.76 45.38 -17.32
CA MET A 104 10.78 46.84 -17.27
C MET A 104 12.21 47.43 -17.39
N TYR A 105 13.26 46.61 -17.23
CA TYR A 105 14.66 46.97 -17.46
C TYR A 105 15.07 46.63 -18.91
N GLN A 106 15.28 47.65 -19.73
CA GLN A 106 15.36 47.60 -21.21
C GLN A 106 16.57 46.87 -21.84
N SER A 107 17.27 45.97 -21.15
CA SER A 107 18.42 45.29 -21.76
C SER A 107 17.96 44.05 -22.56
N VAL A 108 18.06 44.15 -23.89
CA VAL A 108 17.80 43.04 -24.85
C VAL A 108 18.58 41.77 -24.46
N PHE A 109 19.79 41.91 -23.91
CA PHE A 109 20.60 40.82 -23.39
C PHE A 109 19.98 40.10 -22.17
N ALA A 110 19.30 40.82 -21.28
CA ALA A 110 18.63 40.21 -20.13
C ALA A 110 17.39 39.41 -20.56
N ILE A 111 16.70 39.87 -21.61
CA ILE A 111 15.56 39.16 -22.20
C ILE A 111 16.03 37.83 -22.80
N ILE A 112 17.11 37.85 -23.59
CA ILE A 112 17.66 36.63 -24.22
C ILE A 112 18.16 35.63 -23.16
N ALA A 113 18.91 36.11 -22.16
CA ALA A 113 19.41 35.25 -21.08
C ALA A 113 18.26 34.61 -20.26
N ALA A 114 17.20 35.37 -19.99
CA ALA A 114 16.03 34.86 -19.30
C ALA A 114 15.26 33.82 -20.12
N ILE A 115 15.14 33.99 -21.44
CA ILE A 115 14.53 32.99 -22.34
C ILE A 115 15.34 31.69 -22.31
N CYS A 116 16.68 31.76 -22.33
CA CYS A 116 17.55 30.58 -22.24
C CYS A 116 17.39 29.83 -20.91
N ILE A 117 17.36 30.55 -19.79
CA ILE A 117 17.12 29.96 -18.46
C ILE A 117 15.69 29.36 -18.40
N TRP A 118 14.72 30.00 -19.05
CA TRP A 118 13.33 29.59 -19.04
C TRP A 118 13.04 28.37 -19.93
N ILE A 119 13.79 28.14 -21.01
CA ILE A 119 13.73 26.91 -21.80
C ILE A 119 14.53 25.80 -21.09
N GLY A 120 15.66 26.13 -20.48
CA GLY A 120 16.50 25.19 -19.76
C GLY A 120 15.84 24.64 -18.49
N PHE A 121 15.08 25.45 -17.77
CA PHE A 121 14.51 25.10 -16.47
C PHE A 121 13.43 23.99 -16.51
N PRO A 122 12.43 24.00 -17.43
CA PRO A 122 11.49 22.90 -17.61
C PRO A 122 12.17 21.62 -18.07
N ILE A 123 13.22 21.73 -18.89
CA ILE A 123 14.00 20.58 -19.36
C ILE A 123 14.79 19.98 -18.18
N LEU A 124 15.44 20.83 -17.37
CA LEU A 124 16.16 20.44 -16.16
C LEU A 124 15.21 19.75 -15.16
N LEU A 125 14.04 20.36 -14.89
CA LEU A 125 13.03 19.75 -14.03
C LEU A 125 12.48 18.44 -14.61
N ALA A 126 12.36 18.31 -15.94
CA ALA A 126 11.96 17.08 -16.61
C ALA A 126 13.04 15.98 -16.53
N VAL A 127 14.33 16.34 -16.47
CA VAL A 127 15.44 15.41 -16.25
C VAL A 127 15.51 14.96 -14.79
N VAL A 128 15.41 15.90 -13.85
CA VAL A 128 15.43 15.67 -12.39
C VAL A 128 14.18 14.93 -11.90
N LYS A 129 13.08 14.95 -12.67
CA LYS A 129 11.84 14.24 -12.37
C LYS A 129 12.11 12.75 -12.08
N PRO A 130 11.68 12.21 -10.92
CA PRO A 130 11.89 10.81 -10.57
C PRO A 130 11.25 9.87 -11.61
N ARG A 131 11.93 8.76 -11.93
CA ARG A 131 11.50 7.76 -12.94
C ARG A 131 10.11 7.14 -12.68
N ASN A 132 9.61 7.22 -11.45
CA ASN A 132 8.33 6.63 -11.03
C ASN A 132 7.08 7.47 -11.42
N ALA A 133 7.24 8.57 -12.16
CA ALA A 133 6.10 9.38 -12.60
C ALA A 133 5.50 8.86 -13.92
N GLY A 134 4.68 7.80 -13.84
CA GLY A 134 3.96 7.24 -14.99
C GLY A 134 2.76 8.08 -15.46
N GLY A 135 2.53 8.14 -16.77
CA GLY A 135 1.26 8.50 -17.41
C GLY A 135 1.30 9.67 -18.39
N LEU A 136 1.91 10.80 -18.03
CA LEU A 136 2.13 11.91 -18.95
C LEU A 136 3.63 12.00 -19.22
N SER A 137 4.03 11.74 -20.47
CA SER A 137 5.44 11.75 -20.85
C SER A 137 6.08 13.05 -20.37
N ARG A 138 7.33 12.97 -19.87
CA ARG A 138 8.09 14.13 -19.39
C ARG A 138 7.98 15.32 -20.36
N ILE A 139 8.03 14.99 -21.64
CA ILE A 139 7.86 15.86 -22.81
C ILE A 139 6.48 16.53 -22.84
N LYS A 140 5.37 15.79 -22.68
CA LYS A 140 4.01 16.37 -22.70
C LYS A 140 3.80 17.42 -21.60
N THR A 141 4.31 17.19 -20.39
CA THR A 141 4.28 18.22 -19.33
C THR A 141 5.04 19.49 -19.75
N ALA A 142 6.27 19.34 -20.24
CA ALA A 142 7.08 20.47 -20.67
C ALA A 142 6.45 21.25 -21.84
N VAL A 143 5.86 20.54 -22.80
CA VAL A 143 5.15 21.13 -23.94
C VAL A 143 3.91 21.91 -23.48
N LEU A 144 3.13 21.39 -22.52
CA LEU A 144 1.97 22.11 -21.99
C LEU A 144 2.38 23.43 -21.32
N PHE A 145 3.44 23.43 -20.51
CA PHE A 145 3.98 24.65 -19.90
C PHE A 145 4.42 25.67 -20.96
N TYR A 146 5.08 25.21 -22.02
CA TYR A 146 5.51 26.06 -23.13
C TYR A 146 4.32 26.74 -23.82
N ILE A 147 3.26 25.99 -24.11
CA ILE A 147 2.04 26.51 -24.74
C ILE A 147 1.35 27.54 -23.84
N THR A 148 1.17 27.25 -22.54
CA THR A 148 0.49 28.20 -21.64
C THR A 148 1.24 29.52 -21.51
N PHE A 149 2.57 29.50 -21.48
CA PHE A 149 3.35 30.71 -21.33
C PHE A 149 3.45 31.51 -22.62
N THR A 150 3.59 30.88 -23.78
CA THR A 150 3.58 31.62 -25.07
C THR A 150 2.29 32.43 -25.20
N VAL A 151 1.14 31.85 -24.84
CA VAL A 151 -0.15 32.55 -24.81
C VAL A 151 -0.13 33.75 -23.85
N ILE A 152 0.40 33.58 -22.63
CA ILE A 152 0.49 34.66 -21.64
C ILE A 152 1.44 35.77 -22.11
N PHE A 153 2.61 35.42 -22.64
CA PHE A 153 3.61 36.38 -23.14
C PHE A 153 3.05 37.22 -24.29
N PHE A 154 2.37 36.60 -25.26
CA PHE A 154 1.72 37.32 -26.35
C PHE A 154 0.57 38.21 -25.84
N ALA A 155 -0.19 37.76 -24.84
CA ALA A 155 -1.25 38.57 -24.22
C ALA A 155 -0.69 39.80 -23.51
N VAL A 156 0.33 39.63 -22.66
CA VAL A 156 1.00 40.74 -21.94
C VAL A 156 1.69 41.68 -22.93
N GLY A 157 2.40 41.17 -23.93
CA GLY A 157 3.03 41.97 -24.96
C GLY A 157 2.03 42.82 -25.75
N LYS A 158 0.85 42.28 -26.07
CA LYS A 158 -0.23 43.07 -26.69
C LYS A 158 -0.81 44.13 -25.77
N ILE A 159 -0.99 43.84 -24.49
CA ILE A 159 -1.47 44.83 -23.50
C ILE A 159 -0.44 45.96 -23.36
N TYR A 160 0.84 45.63 -23.30
CA TYR A 160 1.93 46.61 -23.21
C TYR A 160 1.99 47.52 -24.44
N LEU A 161 1.92 46.96 -25.65
CA LEU A 161 1.86 47.73 -26.90
C LEU A 161 0.63 48.63 -26.98
N LYS A 162 -0.48 48.25 -26.34
CA LYS A 162 -1.69 49.08 -26.24
C LYS A 162 -1.55 50.21 -25.23
N TYR A 163 -0.78 50.04 -24.17
CA TYR A 163 -0.51 51.07 -23.15
C TYR A 163 0.58 52.06 -23.56
N LEU A 164 1.47 51.67 -24.48
CA LEU A 164 2.55 52.53 -25.00
C LEU A 164 2.13 53.42 -26.18
N LYS A 165 0.90 53.27 -26.67
CA LYS A 165 0.32 54.03 -27.77
C LYS A 165 -0.70 55.03 -27.23
#